data_AF-A0A8H3KUW5-F1
#
_entry.id   AF-A0A8H3KUW5-F1
#
_cell.length_a   1.000
_cell.length_b   1.000
_cell.length_c   1.000
_cell.angle_alpha   90.00
_cell.angle_beta   90.00
_cell.angle_gamma   90.00
#
_symmetry.space_group_name_H-M   'P 1'
#
loop_
_entity.id
_entity.type
_entity.pdbx_description
1 polymer ?
#
loop_
_entity_poly.entity_id
_entity_poly.type
_entity_poly.pdbx_seq_one_letter_code
_entity_poly.pdbx_strand_id
1 'polypeptide(L)'
;MNPSKDSISIMIATDIHLGYQEQDPTRGTDSFNTFREILQHAKNNNVDMVLLGGDLFHENKPSLYTLNEAVKLLREFTVGDKQIDFKISSDQYKNFGRRVNYSDPNSNTALPVFSIHGNHDDPTGAKRVGPLDILSSSGLINYFGKINKVDDIEVYPITIEKGSIKLNIFGIGNVRDERLHRAFINNQVTWCKPDNTNDYVNLMVIHQNRVPHSPKNYIPENMLPAWFPSGHKFM
;
A
#
# COMPACT_ATOMS: atom_id res chain seq x y z
N MET A 1 25.33 2.22 19.22
CA MET A 1 24.05 2.15 18.47
C MET A 1 23.88 0.72 18.00
N ASN A 2 22.75 0.08 18.27
CA ASN A 2 22.45 -1.23 17.70
C ASN A 2 21.80 -0.98 16.34
N PRO A 3 22.47 -1.25 15.20
CA PRO A 3 22.01 -0.79 13.88
C PRO A 3 20.58 -1.21 13.56
N SER A 4 20.13 -2.35 14.07
CA SER A 4 18.78 -2.87 13.85
C SER A 4 17.65 -2.09 14.54
N LYS A 5 17.95 -1.31 15.59
CA LYS A 5 16.94 -0.52 16.33
C LYS A 5 16.73 0.89 15.75
N ASP A 6 17.67 1.39 14.96
CA ASP A 6 17.66 2.74 14.39
C ASP A 6 17.55 2.71 12.85
N SER A 7 16.93 1.67 12.31
CA SER A 7 16.64 1.54 10.88
C SER A 7 15.27 0.92 10.67
N ILE A 8 14.55 1.36 9.63
CA ILE A 8 13.34 0.69 9.14
C ILE A 8 13.67 0.10 7.77
N SER A 9 13.51 -1.21 7.64
CA SER A 9 13.72 -1.96 6.39
C SER A 9 12.38 -2.28 5.74
N ILE A 10 12.23 -1.91 4.46
CA ILE A 10 10.97 -1.99 3.73
C ILE A 10 11.19 -2.74 2.43
N MET A 11 10.44 -3.82 2.21
CA MET A 11 10.32 -4.42 0.87
C MET A 11 9.28 -3.62 0.09
N ILE A 12 9.66 -3.03 -1.05
CA ILE A 12 8.76 -2.25 -1.90
C ILE A 12 8.51 -3.04 -3.19
N ALA A 13 7.24 -3.22 -3.54
CA ALA A 13 6.81 -3.85 -4.80
C ALA A 13 5.51 -3.19 -5.29
N THR A 14 5.18 -3.36 -6.57
CA THR A 14 3.94 -2.84 -7.18
C THR A 14 3.62 -3.68 -8.42
N ASP A 15 2.38 -3.60 -8.91
CA ASP A 15 1.96 -4.15 -10.22
C ASP A 15 2.26 -5.65 -10.34
N ILE A 16 1.95 -6.38 -9.27
CA ILE A 16 2.17 -7.83 -9.18
C ILE A 16 1.20 -8.57 -10.10
N HIS A 17 -0.03 -8.04 -10.27
CA HIS A 17 -1.07 -8.58 -11.15
C HIS A 17 -1.31 -10.09 -10.97
N LEU A 18 -1.59 -10.52 -9.73
CA LEU A 18 -2.00 -11.89 -9.45
C LEU A 18 -3.20 -12.29 -10.32
N GLY A 19 -3.09 -13.46 -10.95
CA GLY A 19 -4.09 -13.99 -11.88
C GLY A 19 -3.91 -13.53 -13.33
N TYR A 20 -2.89 -12.73 -13.65
CA TYR A 20 -2.57 -12.43 -15.06
C TYR A 20 -2.25 -13.72 -15.81
N GLN A 21 -2.96 -13.93 -16.93
CA GLN A 21 -2.85 -15.13 -17.77
C GLN A 21 -3.09 -16.45 -17.03
N GLU A 22 -3.93 -16.46 -15.98
CA GLU A 22 -4.20 -17.65 -15.13
C GLU A 22 -4.53 -18.93 -15.90
N GLN A 23 -5.22 -18.81 -17.04
CA GLN A 23 -5.64 -19.96 -17.86
C GLN A 23 -4.58 -20.43 -18.88
N ASP A 24 -3.47 -19.70 -19.02
CA ASP A 24 -2.39 -20.07 -19.94
C ASP A 24 -1.62 -21.28 -19.38
N PRO A 25 -1.43 -22.37 -20.15
CA PRO A 25 -0.81 -23.59 -19.66
C PRO A 25 0.67 -23.46 -19.31
N THR A 26 1.34 -22.41 -19.78
CA THR A 26 2.77 -22.15 -19.53
C THR A 26 2.94 -21.02 -18.51
N ARG A 27 2.18 -19.94 -18.66
CA ARG A 27 2.37 -18.67 -17.94
C ARG A 27 1.42 -18.49 -16.75
N GLY A 28 0.41 -19.35 -16.60
CA GLY A 28 -0.62 -19.18 -15.58
C GLY A 28 -0.13 -19.18 -14.13
N THR A 29 1.12 -19.64 -13.90
CA THR A 29 1.73 -19.61 -12.56
C THR A 29 2.71 -18.46 -12.32
N ASP A 30 3.02 -17.66 -13.35
CA ASP A 30 4.10 -16.66 -13.31
C ASP A 30 3.87 -15.60 -12.22
N SER A 31 2.65 -15.05 -12.18
CA SER A 31 2.30 -14.00 -11.20
C SER A 31 2.39 -14.52 -9.75
N PHE A 32 1.93 -15.74 -9.49
CA PHE A 32 2.00 -16.36 -8.16
C PHE A 32 3.44 -16.69 -7.75
N ASN A 33 4.24 -17.22 -8.68
CA ASN A 33 5.65 -17.54 -8.41
C ASN A 33 6.46 -16.27 -8.13
N THR A 34 6.23 -15.21 -8.89
CA THR A 34 6.89 -13.91 -8.68
C THR A 34 6.48 -13.30 -7.35
N PHE A 35 5.19 -13.34 -6.99
CA PHE A 35 4.75 -12.83 -5.68
C PHE A 35 5.34 -13.64 -4.53
N ARG A 36 5.42 -14.97 -4.67
CA ARG A 36 6.11 -15.84 -3.71
C ARG A 36 7.57 -15.42 -3.53
N GLU A 37 8.29 -15.17 -4.63
CA GLU A 37 9.68 -14.73 -4.60
C GLU A 37 9.84 -13.39 -3.84
N ILE A 38 8.97 -12.41 -4.11
CA ILE A 38 8.97 -11.12 -3.40
C ILE A 38 8.80 -11.34 -1.88
N LEU A 39 7.81 -12.13 -1.47
CA LEU A 39 7.56 -12.42 -0.06
C LEU A 39 8.69 -13.22 0.59
N GLN A 40 9.29 -14.16 -0.16
CA GLN A 40 10.43 -14.94 0.28
C GLN A 40 11.65 -14.04 0.48
N HIS A 41 11.93 -13.09 -0.41
CA HIS A 41 12.99 -12.10 -0.21
C HIS A 41 12.71 -11.20 0.99
N ALA A 42 11.46 -10.75 1.19
CA ALA A 42 11.10 -9.95 2.36
C ALA A 42 11.41 -10.71 3.67
N LYS A 43 11.02 -11.99 3.73
CA LYS A 43 11.26 -12.87 4.88
C LYS A 43 12.75 -13.18 5.08
N ASN A 44 13.47 -13.54 4.01
CA ASN A 44 14.89 -13.90 4.08
C ASN A 44 15.78 -12.72 4.46
N ASN A 45 15.45 -11.51 4.01
CA ASN A 45 16.15 -10.28 4.41
C ASN A 45 15.64 -9.72 5.75
N ASN A 46 14.70 -10.41 6.41
CA ASN A 46 14.13 -10.04 7.69
C ASN A 46 13.61 -8.59 7.75
N VAL A 47 12.97 -8.14 6.66
CA VAL A 47 12.48 -6.75 6.58
C VAL A 47 11.40 -6.48 7.64
N ASP A 48 11.19 -5.22 7.98
CA ASP A 48 10.20 -4.82 9.00
C ASP A 48 8.79 -4.84 8.44
N MET A 49 8.61 -4.49 7.17
CA MET A 49 7.31 -4.50 6.51
C MET A 49 7.45 -4.62 4.98
N VAL A 50 6.34 -4.97 4.35
CA VAL A 50 6.16 -4.90 2.89
C VAL A 50 5.25 -3.72 2.56
N LEU A 51 5.60 -2.94 1.55
CA LEU A 51 4.82 -1.82 1.03
C LEU A 51 4.50 -2.07 -0.44
N LEU A 52 3.21 -2.17 -0.76
CA LEU A 52 2.69 -2.44 -2.09
C LEU A 52 2.07 -1.19 -2.72
N GLY A 53 2.51 -0.88 -3.95
CA GLY A 53 2.14 0.31 -4.72
C GLY A 53 0.81 0.23 -5.48
N GLY A 54 0.05 -0.86 -5.36
CA GLY A 54 -1.20 -1.08 -6.09
C GLY A 54 -1.10 -2.24 -7.07
N ASP A 55 -2.23 -2.57 -7.70
CA ASP A 55 -2.38 -3.65 -8.67
C ASP A 55 -1.80 -4.99 -8.18
N LEU A 56 -2.15 -5.37 -6.95
CA LEU A 56 -1.84 -6.70 -6.44
C LEU A 56 -2.59 -7.76 -7.26
N PHE A 57 -3.82 -7.46 -7.69
CA PHE A 57 -4.62 -8.34 -8.54
C PHE A 57 -4.73 -7.79 -9.97
N HIS A 58 -4.75 -8.68 -10.96
CA HIS A 58 -4.94 -8.28 -12.35
C HIS A 58 -6.39 -7.89 -12.68
N GLU A 59 -7.35 -8.42 -11.93
CA GLU A 59 -8.78 -8.21 -12.14
C GLU A 59 -9.42 -7.72 -10.85
N ASN A 60 -10.38 -6.81 -10.94
CA ASN A 60 -11.09 -6.28 -9.76
C ASN A 60 -11.99 -7.33 -9.09
N LYS A 61 -12.29 -8.40 -9.82
CA LYS A 61 -12.96 -9.61 -9.36
C LYS A 61 -12.05 -10.79 -9.66
N PRO A 62 -10.98 -10.97 -8.88
CA PRO A 62 -10.07 -12.10 -9.11
C PRO A 62 -10.84 -13.41 -9.00
N SER A 63 -10.40 -14.42 -9.73
CA SER A 63 -10.96 -15.76 -9.61
C SER A 63 -10.83 -16.26 -8.16
N LEU A 64 -11.70 -17.20 -7.76
CA LEU A 64 -11.59 -17.83 -6.45
C LEU A 64 -10.24 -18.52 -6.26
N TYR A 65 -9.66 -19.06 -7.35
CA TYR A 65 -8.33 -19.64 -7.34
C TYR A 65 -7.27 -18.57 -7.04
N THR A 66 -7.25 -17.47 -7.80
CA THR A 66 -6.32 -16.35 -7.61
C THR A 66 -6.39 -15.77 -6.20
N LEU A 67 -7.60 -15.53 -5.69
CA LEU A 67 -7.80 -15.01 -4.34
C LEU A 67 -7.31 -15.99 -3.26
N ASN A 68 -7.58 -17.28 -3.44
CA ASN A 68 -7.14 -18.33 -2.52
C ASN A 68 -5.61 -18.49 -2.52
N GLU A 69 -4.96 -18.43 -3.68
CA GLU A 69 -3.49 -18.46 -3.77
C GLU A 69 -2.86 -17.22 -3.12
N ALA A 70 -3.44 -16.03 -3.31
CA ALA A 70 -3.00 -14.83 -2.61
C ALA A 70 -3.07 -14.99 -1.08
N VAL A 71 -4.18 -15.54 -0.56
CA VAL A 71 -4.36 -15.83 0.87
C VAL A 71 -3.33 -16.84 1.38
N LYS A 72 -3.07 -17.93 0.63
CA LYS A 72 -2.07 -18.93 0.99
C LYS A 72 -0.67 -18.33 1.09
N LEU A 73 -0.25 -17.61 0.05
CA LEU A 73 1.07 -16.97 0.00
C LEU A 73 1.22 -15.96 1.14
N LEU A 74 0.24 -15.07 1.34
CA LEU A 74 0.29 -14.13 2.45
C LEU A 74 0.39 -14.88 3.79
N ARG A 75 -0.44 -15.88 4.06
CA ARG A 75 -0.36 -16.65 5.31
C ARG A 75 0.99 -17.34 5.51
N GLU A 76 1.55 -17.94 4.46
CA GLU A 76 2.82 -18.66 4.54
C GLU A 76 4.00 -17.75 4.90
N PHE A 77 4.03 -16.53 4.36
CA PHE A 77 5.17 -15.63 4.51
C PHE A 77 4.99 -14.55 5.56
N THR A 78 3.75 -14.18 5.92
CA THR A 78 3.47 -13.05 6.83
C THR A 78 3.06 -13.44 8.24
N VAL A 79 2.72 -14.70 8.48
CA VAL A 79 2.36 -15.23 9.80
C VAL A 79 3.55 -15.95 10.44
N GLY A 80 3.80 -15.72 11.72
CA GLY A 80 4.87 -16.35 12.49
C GLY A 80 5.18 -15.63 13.78
N ASP A 81 6.23 -16.06 14.48
CA ASP A 81 6.53 -15.62 15.85
C ASP A 81 7.43 -14.37 15.95
N LYS A 82 7.82 -13.78 14.80
CA LYS A 82 8.61 -12.54 14.78
C LYS A 82 7.79 -11.42 15.43
N GLN A 83 8.35 -10.81 16.48
CA GLN A 83 7.74 -9.64 17.09
C GLN A 83 7.98 -8.39 16.23
N ILE A 84 6.93 -7.59 16.06
CA ILE A 84 6.99 -6.30 15.39
C ILE A 84 7.54 -5.25 16.36
N ASP A 85 8.63 -4.58 15.99
CA ASP A 85 9.38 -3.67 16.86
C ASP A 85 9.15 -2.18 16.57
N PHE A 86 8.14 -1.87 15.75
CA PHE A 86 7.66 -0.51 15.49
C PHE A 86 6.19 -0.33 15.89
N LYS A 87 5.83 0.91 16.21
CA LYS A 87 4.45 1.29 16.53
C LYS A 87 3.87 2.25 15.49
N ILE A 88 2.56 2.21 15.31
CA ILE A 88 1.81 3.21 14.55
C ILE A 88 1.18 4.20 15.53
N SER A 89 1.60 5.47 15.46
CA SER A 89 1.11 6.56 16.33
C SER A 89 0.00 7.42 15.68
N SER A 90 -0.24 7.27 14.38
CA SER A 90 -1.37 7.88 13.68
C SER A 90 -2.71 7.19 13.99
N ASP A 91 -3.82 7.85 13.65
CA ASP A 91 -5.17 7.28 13.78
C ASP A 91 -5.36 6.13 12.78
N GLN A 92 -5.26 4.89 13.29
CA GLN A 92 -5.38 3.66 12.52
C GLN A 92 -6.76 3.50 11.86
N TYR A 93 -7.84 4.04 12.44
CA TYR A 93 -9.16 3.98 11.81
C TYR A 93 -9.27 4.91 10.61
N LYS A 94 -8.59 6.05 10.63
CA LYS A 94 -8.45 6.92 9.45
C LYS A 94 -7.55 6.29 8.39
N ASN A 95 -6.51 5.56 8.79
CA ASN A 95 -5.59 4.92 7.85
C ASN A 95 -6.19 3.66 7.20
N PHE A 96 -6.83 2.78 7.98
CA PHE A 96 -7.20 1.42 7.55
C PHE A 96 -8.70 1.08 7.73
N GLY A 97 -9.48 1.93 8.41
CA GLY A 97 -10.84 1.60 8.85
C GLY A 97 -10.91 0.57 9.98
N ARG A 98 -9.77 0.12 10.49
CA ARG A 98 -9.60 -0.88 11.54
C ARG A 98 -8.25 -0.68 12.24
N ARG A 99 -8.01 -1.41 13.34
CA ARG A 99 -6.67 -1.51 13.92
C ARG A 99 -5.73 -2.28 13.00
N VAL A 100 -4.44 -1.94 13.04
CA VAL A 100 -3.38 -2.61 12.27
C VAL A 100 -3.33 -4.10 12.61
N ASN A 101 -3.11 -4.95 11.62
CA ASN A 101 -3.30 -6.40 11.74
C ASN A 101 -2.41 -7.07 12.81
N TYR A 102 -1.18 -6.61 12.99
CA TYR A 102 -0.27 -7.14 14.02
C TYR A 102 -0.62 -6.72 15.45
N SER A 103 -1.63 -5.86 15.62
CA SER A 103 -2.16 -5.49 16.94
C SER A 103 -3.39 -6.30 17.36
N ASP A 104 -3.87 -7.21 16.50
CA ASP A 104 -4.95 -8.14 16.82
C ASP A 104 -4.40 -9.26 17.73
N PRO A 105 -4.89 -9.40 18.97
CA PRO A 105 -4.40 -10.42 19.90
C PRO A 105 -4.66 -11.86 19.42
N ASN A 106 -5.51 -12.05 18.41
CA ASN A 106 -5.82 -13.36 17.82
C ASN A 106 -5.07 -13.61 16.50
N SER A 107 -4.18 -12.70 16.08
CA SER A 107 -3.38 -12.81 14.87
C SER A 107 -1.89 -12.85 15.20
N ASN A 108 -1.15 -13.77 14.58
CA ASN A 108 0.30 -13.88 14.75
C ASN A 108 1.02 -13.27 13.53
N THR A 109 0.81 -11.98 13.27
CA THR A 109 1.41 -11.30 12.11
C THR A 109 2.89 -10.99 12.40
N ALA A 110 3.79 -11.64 11.66
CA ALA A 110 5.24 -11.49 11.73
C ALA A 110 5.81 -10.50 10.70
N LEU A 111 5.09 -10.25 9.61
CA LEU A 111 5.51 -9.33 8.55
C LEU A 111 4.29 -8.55 8.02
N PRO A 112 4.02 -7.34 8.54
CA PRO A 112 2.87 -6.56 8.09
C PRO A 112 3.06 -6.10 6.65
N VAL A 113 2.02 -6.28 5.84
CA VAL A 113 1.94 -5.81 4.45
C VAL A 113 1.02 -4.60 4.42
N PHE A 114 1.46 -3.48 3.88
CA PHE A 114 0.67 -2.27 3.64
C PHE A 114 0.46 -2.11 2.15
N SER A 115 -0.76 -1.85 1.71
CA SER A 115 -1.06 -1.69 0.28
C SER A 115 -2.05 -0.55 0.04
N ILE A 116 -1.83 0.20 -1.03
CA ILE A 116 -2.90 0.93 -1.72
C ILE A 116 -3.51 0.01 -2.80
N HIS A 117 -4.65 0.40 -3.39
CA HIS A 117 -5.16 -0.21 -4.62
C HIS A 117 -4.62 0.55 -5.84
N GLY A 118 -4.45 -0.16 -6.95
CA GLY A 118 -4.25 0.40 -8.28
C GLY A 118 -5.56 0.44 -9.07
N ASN A 119 -5.47 0.58 -10.39
CA ASN A 119 -6.65 0.69 -11.25
C ASN A 119 -7.26 -0.66 -11.63
N HIS A 120 -6.54 -1.78 -11.45
CA HIS A 120 -7.06 -3.13 -11.73
C HIS A 120 -7.76 -3.74 -10.51
N ASP A 121 -7.37 -3.35 -9.29
CA ASP A 121 -7.91 -3.89 -8.05
C ASP A 121 -8.69 -2.86 -7.22
N ASP A 122 -9.29 -1.89 -7.93
CA ASP A 122 -10.05 -0.79 -7.37
C ASP A 122 -11.36 -1.27 -6.68
N PRO A 123 -11.79 -0.60 -5.59
CA PRO A 123 -13.05 -0.95 -4.96
C PRO A 123 -14.25 -0.57 -5.83
N THR A 124 -15.07 -1.56 -6.20
CA THR A 124 -16.22 -1.35 -7.10
C THR A 124 -17.58 -1.55 -6.41
N GLY A 125 -18.65 -1.21 -7.13
CA GLY A 125 -20.04 -1.39 -6.69
C GLY A 125 -20.51 -0.36 -5.65
N ALA A 126 -21.79 -0.45 -5.28
CA ALA A 126 -22.45 0.52 -4.38
C ALA A 126 -21.83 0.56 -2.97
N LYS A 127 -21.20 -0.53 -2.53
CA LYS A 127 -20.52 -0.63 -1.24
C LYS A 127 -19.02 -0.32 -1.31
N ARG A 128 -18.47 -0.10 -2.52
CA ARG A 128 -17.05 0.20 -2.77
C ARG A 128 -16.12 -0.79 -2.07
N VAL A 129 -16.27 -2.05 -2.44
CA VAL A 129 -15.48 -3.18 -1.92
C VAL A 129 -14.63 -3.74 -3.05
N GLY A 130 -13.34 -3.93 -2.81
CA GLY A 130 -12.40 -4.56 -3.73
C GLY A 130 -11.73 -5.79 -3.11
N PRO A 131 -10.85 -6.47 -3.84
CA PRO A 131 -10.15 -7.66 -3.33
C PRO A 131 -9.21 -7.34 -2.16
N LEU A 132 -8.63 -6.13 -2.10
CA LEU A 132 -7.84 -5.68 -0.94
C LEU A 132 -8.69 -5.53 0.34
N ASP A 133 -9.98 -5.19 0.23
CA ASP A 133 -10.87 -5.17 1.40
C ASP A 133 -11.05 -6.58 1.98
N ILE A 134 -11.10 -7.61 1.12
CA ILE A 134 -11.19 -9.02 1.56
C ILE A 134 -9.92 -9.40 2.32
N LEU A 135 -8.74 -9.19 1.75
CA LEU A 135 -7.45 -9.48 2.39
C LEU A 135 -7.24 -8.70 3.70
N SER A 136 -7.67 -7.43 3.71
CA SER A 136 -7.64 -6.57 4.90
C SER A 136 -8.58 -7.14 5.96
N SER A 137 -9.82 -7.48 5.60
CA SER A 137 -10.81 -8.06 6.53
C SER A 137 -10.33 -9.36 7.18
N SER A 138 -9.58 -10.19 6.43
CA SER A 138 -8.97 -11.43 6.93
C SER A 138 -7.69 -11.23 7.75
N GLY A 139 -7.24 -9.98 7.94
CA GLY A 139 -6.05 -9.64 8.75
C GLY A 139 -4.71 -9.90 8.07
N LEU A 140 -4.70 -10.09 6.74
CA LEU A 140 -3.47 -10.44 6.00
C LEU A 140 -2.71 -9.22 5.49
N ILE A 141 -3.41 -8.12 5.24
CA ILE A 141 -2.82 -6.84 4.83
C ILE A 141 -3.43 -5.68 5.62
N ASN A 142 -2.77 -4.54 5.59
CA ASN A 142 -3.24 -3.25 6.05
C ASN A 142 -3.53 -2.37 4.83
N TYR A 143 -4.79 -2.34 4.41
CA TYR A 143 -5.22 -1.56 3.26
C TYR A 143 -5.38 -0.09 3.64
N PHE A 144 -4.63 0.81 2.98
CA PHE A 144 -4.64 2.25 3.23
C PHE A 144 -4.83 3.06 1.93
N GLY A 145 -4.96 4.39 2.06
CA GLY A 145 -5.07 5.29 0.90
C GLY A 145 -6.40 5.19 0.14
N LYS A 146 -7.43 4.57 0.72
CA LYS A 146 -8.77 4.44 0.12
C LYS A 146 -9.48 5.80 0.08
N ILE A 147 -9.61 6.38 -1.12
CA ILE A 147 -10.30 7.66 -1.31
C ILE A 147 -11.81 7.48 -1.30
N ASN A 148 -12.52 8.12 -0.37
CA ASN A 148 -13.99 7.99 -0.25
C ASN A 148 -14.79 9.04 -0.99
N LYS A 149 -14.23 10.23 -1.14
CA LYS A 149 -14.82 11.36 -1.86
C LYS A 149 -13.77 11.88 -2.82
N VAL A 150 -14.12 11.92 -4.11
CA VAL A 150 -13.16 12.30 -5.15
C VAL A 150 -13.02 13.83 -5.26
N ASP A 151 -14.02 14.58 -4.81
CA ASP A 151 -14.05 16.05 -4.83
C ASP A 151 -13.58 16.69 -3.51
N ASP A 152 -13.18 15.87 -2.54
CA ASP A 152 -12.68 16.29 -1.21
C ASP A 152 -11.78 15.17 -0.66
N ILE A 153 -10.52 15.19 -1.11
CA ILE A 153 -9.54 14.13 -0.84
C ILE A 153 -8.76 14.49 0.41
N GLU A 154 -8.97 13.75 1.49
CA GLU A 154 -8.15 13.82 2.70
C GLU A 154 -7.10 12.70 2.69
N VAL A 155 -5.82 13.06 2.82
CA VAL A 155 -4.71 12.11 2.86
C VAL A 155 -4.11 12.07 4.27
N TYR A 156 -4.40 10.98 5.00
CA TYR A 156 -3.88 10.73 6.34
C TYR A 156 -2.63 9.84 6.28
N PRO A 157 -1.48 10.26 6.85
CA PRO A 157 -0.29 9.42 6.88
C PRO A 157 -0.42 8.28 7.88
N ILE A 158 0.24 7.16 7.57
CA ILE A 158 0.61 6.16 8.56
C ILE A 158 1.91 6.64 9.21
N THR A 159 1.85 6.97 10.51
CA THR A 159 3.02 7.44 11.25
C THR A 159 3.64 6.27 12.01
N ILE A 160 4.80 5.83 11.56
CA ILE A 160 5.58 4.72 12.12
C ILE A 160 6.73 5.27 12.96
N GLU A 161 6.91 4.71 14.15
CA GLU A 161 8.03 5.01 15.05
C GLU A 161 8.77 3.71 15.40
N LYS A 162 10.07 3.65 15.09
CA LYS A 162 10.98 2.55 15.43
C LYS A 162 12.27 3.13 16.00
N GLY A 163 12.50 2.94 17.30
CA GLY A 163 13.62 3.56 18.00
C GLY A 163 13.59 5.08 17.87
N SER A 164 14.65 5.66 17.29
CA SER A 164 14.75 7.09 17.00
C SER A 164 14.13 7.49 15.64
N ILE A 165 13.82 6.53 14.78
CA ILE A 165 13.33 6.77 13.42
C ILE A 165 11.83 7.04 13.43
N LYS A 166 11.43 8.09 12.71
CA LYS A 166 10.04 8.48 12.49
C LYS A 166 9.76 8.54 10.98
N LEU A 167 8.76 7.79 10.53
CA LEU A 167 8.40 7.66 9.12
C LEU A 167 6.91 7.96 8.95
N ASN A 168 6.57 8.85 8.02
CA ASN A 168 5.20 9.04 7.55
C ASN A 168 5.05 8.39 6.17
N ILE A 169 4.04 7.54 6.01
CA ILE A 169 3.66 6.97 4.72
C ILE A 169 2.32 7.56 4.31
N PHE A 170 2.32 8.36 3.25
CA PHE A 170 1.12 8.90 2.62
C PHE A 170 0.74 8.02 1.44
N GLY A 171 -0.55 7.76 1.25
CA GLY A 171 -1.05 6.91 0.19
C GLY A 171 -2.27 7.50 -0.49
N ILE A 172 -2.28 7.49 -1.82
CA ILE A 172 -3.47 7.71 -2.63
C ILE A 172 -3.63 6.46 -3.51
N GLY A 173 -4.60 5.61 -3.17
CA GLY A 173 -5.03 4.54 -4.08
C GLY A 173 -5.56 5.13 -5.38
N ASN A 174 -5.53 4.34 -6.45
CA ASN A 174 -5.83 4.84 -7.79
C ASN A 174 -7.15 5.64 -7.82
N VAL A 175 -7.05 6.85 -8.36
CA VAL A 175 -8.17 7.66 -8.80
C VAL A 175 -8.00 7.85 -10.30
N ARG A 176 -9.08 7.91 -11.06
CA ARG A 176 -8.98 8.23 -12.49
C ARG A 176 -8.15 9.52 -12.69
N ASP A 177 -7.11 9.46 -13.52
CA ASP A 177 -6.07 10.51 -13.62
C ASP A 177 -6.68 11.90 -13.83
N GLU A 178 -7.64 12.07 -14.75
CA GLU A 178 -8.20 13.39 -15.02
C GLU A 178 -9.01 13.97 -13.85
N ARG A 179 -9.52 13.12 -12.97
CA ARG A 179 -10.21 13.53 -11.74
C ARG A 179 -9.21 13.96 -10.68
N LEU A 180 -8.16 13.16 -10.46
CA LEU A 180 -7.14 13.51 -9.48
C LEU A 180 -6.36 14.76 -9.90
N HIS A 181 -6.02 14.88 -11.19
CA HIS A 181 -5.41 16.07 -11.78
C HIS A 181 -6.26 17.33 -11.53
N ARG A 182 -7.59 17.23 -11.70
CA ARG A 182 -8.52 18.31 -11.39
C ARG A 182 -8.56 18.63 -9.89
N ALA A 183 -8.59 17.62 -9.03
CA ALA A 183 -8.59 17.81 -7.58
C ALA A 183 -7.33 18.57 -7.11
N PHE A 184 -6.16 18.25 -7.67
CA PHE A 184 -4.93 19.00 -7.41
C PHE A 184 -5.03 20.47 -7.84
N ILE A 185 -5.46 20.73 -9.08
CA ILE A 185 -5.60 22.11 -9.60
C ILE A 185 -6.58 22.94 -8.77
N ASN A 186 -7.66 22.33 -8.31
CA ASN A 186 -8.71 23.00 -7.56
C ASN A 186 -8.44 23.08 -6.04
N ASN A 187 -7.25 22.65 -5.57
CA ASN A 187 -6.92 22.57 -4.15
C ASN A 187 -7.91 21.72 -3.32
N GLN A 188 -8.42 20.64 -3.90
CA GLN A 188 -9.35 19.70 -3.25
C GLN A 188 -8.63 18.50 -2.60
N VAL A 189 -7.32 18.62 -2.38
CA VAL A 189 -6.49 17.61 -1.72
C VAL A 189 -5.92 18.19 -0.42
N THR A 190 -6.42 17.70 0.70
CA THR A 190 -6.00 18.08 2.04
C THR A 190 -5.01 17.06 2.59
N TRP A 191 -3.80 17.52 2.90
CA TRP A 191 -2.74 16.70 3.48
C TRP A 191 -2.80 16.76 5.01
N CYS A 192 -3.33 15.73 5.65
CA CYS A 192 -3.53 15.64 7.11
C CYS A 192 -2.22 15.28 7.83
N LYS A 193 -1.19 16.10 7.64
CA LYS A 193 0.16 15.88 8.18
C LYS A 193 0.23 16.19 9.69
N PRO A 194 1.09 15.51 10.47
CA PRO A 194 1.39 15.90 11.85
C PRO A 194 1.99 17.31 11.94
N ASP A 195 1.89 17.96 13.10
CA ASP A 195 2.34 19.35 13.30
C ASP A 195 3.83 19.55 13.00
N ASN A 196 4.68 18.56 13.31
CA ASN A 196 6.12 18.61 13.08
C ASN A 196 6.57 17.56 12.06
N THR A 197 6.49 17.87 10.76
CA THR A 197 6.89 16.96 9.67
C THR A 197 8.40 16.93 9.39
N ASN A 198 9.16 17.90 9.89
CA ASN A 198 10.59 18.05 9.55
C ASN A 198 11.46 16.99 10.23
N ASP A 199 10.98 16.40 11.32
CA ASP A 199 11.66 15.31 12.03
C ASP A 199 11.33 13.93 11.45
N TYR A 200 10.53 13.87 10.39
CA TYR A 200 10.02 12.63 9.81
C TYR A 200 10.58 12.43 8.41
N VAL A 201 10.94 11.19 8.09
CA VAL A 201 11.05 10.76 6.70
C VAL A 201 9.62 10.68 6.14
N ASN A 202 9.34 11.35 5.03
CA ASN A 202 8.02 11.36 4.41
C ASN A 202 8.06 10.59 3.08
N LEU A 203 7.28 9.52 3.00
CA LEU A 203 7.16 8.64 1.84
C LEU A 203 5.76 8.80 1.23
N MET A 204 5.69 8.95 -0.09
CA MET A 204 4.44 8.98 -0.84
C MET A 204 4.31 7.73 -1.71
N VAL A 205 3.14 7.08 -1.64
CA VAL A 205 2.72 5.99 -2.51
C VAL A 205 1.51 6.44 -3.31
N ILE A 206 1.61 6.39 -4.63
CA ILE A 206 0.54 6.78 -5.55
C ILE A 206 0.56 5.84 -6.75
N HIS A 207 -0.61 5.49 -7.28
CA HIS A 207 -0.74 4.61 -8.44
C HIS A 207 -1.45 5.35 -9.57
N GLN A 208 -0.68 6.07 -10.40
CA GLN A 208 -1.19 6.98 -11.44
C GLN A 208 -0.27 6.98 -12.67
N ASN A 209 -0.78 7.46 -13.81
CA ASN A 209 0.09 7.68 -14.95
C ASN A 209 1.13 8.76 -14.63
N ARG A 210 2.42 8.44 -14.81
CA ARG A 210 3.53 9.40 -14.66
C ARG A 210 3.75 10.24 -15.92
N VAL A 211 3.59 9.62 -17.09
CA VAL A 211 3.88 10.24 -18.39
C VAL A 211 2.59 10.75 -19.03
N PRO A 212 2.60 11.94 -19.64
CA PRO A 212 1.42 12.48 -20.32
C PRO A 212 1.03 11.62 -21.53
N HIS A 213 -0.07 10.88 -21.41
CA HIS A 213 -0.77 10.30 -22.57
C HIS A 213 -1.81 11.28 -23.14
N SER A 214 -2.25 12.25 -22.34
CA SER A 214 -3.03 13.43 -22.74
C SER A 214 -2.75 14.57 -21.74
N PRO A 215 -3.16 15.83 -22.00
CA PRO A 215 -2.83 16.96 -21.14
C PRO A 215 -3.28 16.83 -19.68
N LYS A 216 -4.23 15.92 -19.38
CA LYS A 216 -4.79 15.72 -18.04
C LYS A 216 -4.75 14.26 -17.57
N ASN A 217 -4.25 13.34 -18.38
CA ASN A 217 -4.25 11.91 -18.10
C ASN A 217 -2.89 11.44 -17.57
N TYR A 218 -2.42 12.13 -16.54
CA TYR A 218 -1.21 11.86 -15.76
C TYR A 218 -1.16 12.83 -14.57
N ILE A 219 -0.33 12.51 -13.57
CA ILE A 219 -0.04 13.41 -12.45
C ILE A 219 1.41 13.91 -12.56
N PRO A 220 1.64 15.17 -12.94
CA PRO A 220 2.96 15.77 -12.90
C PRO A 220 3.58 15.74 -11.50
N GLU A 221 4.87 15.46 -11.38
CA GLU A 221 5.58 15.44 -10.08
C GLU A 221 5.55 16.78 -9.33
N ASN A 222 5.37 17.89 -10.04
CA ASN A 222 5.27 19.24 -9.47
C ASN A 222 3.89 19.55 -8.87
N MET A 223 2.88 18.71 -9.11
CA MET A 223 1.58 18.80 -8.42
C MET A 223 1.63 18.18 -7.03
N LEU A 224 2.57 17.26 -6.78
CA LEU A 224 2.80 16.72 -5.45
C LEU A 224 3.44 17.79 -4.56
N PRO A 225 3.10 17.84 -3.26
CA PRO A 225 3.61 18.87 -2.37
C PRO A 225 5.13 18.96 -2.35
N ALA A 226 5.64 20.19 -2.31
CA ALA A 226 7.07 20.47 -2.30
C ALA A 226 7.80 19.95 -1.03
N TRP A 227 7.06 19.69 0.05
CA TRP A 227 7.62 19.12 1.28
C TRP A 227 7.92 17.61 1.20
N PHE A 228 7.52 16.93 0.12
CA PHE A 228 8.07 15.62 -0.21
C PHE A 228 9.43 15.79 -0.90
N PRO A 229 10.54 15.28 -0.33
CA PRO A 229 11.85 15.39 -0.96
C PRO A 229 11.85 14.74 -2.34
N SER A 230 12.49 15.38 -3.32
CA SER A 230 12.76 14.81 -4.65
C SER A 230 13.62 13.54 -4.49
N GLY A 231 12.98 12.36 -4.50
CA GLY A 231 13.62 11.07 -4.24
C GLY A 231 12.84 10.12 -3.31
N HIS A 232 11.77 10.60 -2.67
CA HIS A 232 10.91 9.79 -1.77
C HIS A 232 9.46 9.66 -2.28
N LYS A 233 9.28 9.87 -3.60
CA LYS A 233 8.00 9.79 -4.32
C LYS A 233 8.03 8.50 -5.15
N PHE A 234 7.29 7.48 -4.72
CA PHE A 234 7.11 6.26 -5.50
C PHE A 234 5.79 6.41 -6.27
N MET A 235 5.92 6.64 -7.58
CA MET A 235 4.83 6.65 -8.57
C MET A 235 4.84 5.33 -9.34
#